data_AF-A0A438GNZ1-F1
#
_entry.id   AF-A0A438GNZ1-F1
#
_cell.length_a   1.000
_cell.length_b   1.000
_cell.length_c   1.000
_cell.angle_alpha   90.00
_cell.angle_beta   90.00
_cell.angle_gamma   90.00
#
_symmetry.space_group_name_H-M   'P 1'
#
loop_
_entity.id
_entity.type
_entity.pdbx_description
1 polymer ?
#
loop_
_entity_poly.entity_id
_entity_poly.type
_entity_poly.pdbx_seq_one_letter_code
_entity_poly.pdbx_strand_id
1 'polypeptide(L)'
;MSKALHQLKKHIDVSNPKAWIVIAAGVAGIVILVETRRRKRRAALLTREAWALSSSASSFFPSPNRLLLPLGSCSLALNLRFDVKGYVTGFGSTSWKRTHEEATKTAVAVTALLKNGATCVGKTVLDELSFGITGENMDFGSPANPVLPSHIPGGSSSGSAVAVASQLVDFAIA
;
A
#
# COMPACT_ATOMS: atom_id res chain seq x y z
N MET A 1 -39.33 -12.94 9.40
CA MET A 1 -38.18 -13.24 10.28
C MET A 1 -38.10 -14.75 10.50
N SER A 2 -36.99 -15.39 10.14
CA SER A 2 -36.82 -16.85 10.05
C SER A 2 -36.87 -17.55 11.42
N LYS A 3 -37.44 -18.76 11.48
CA LYS A 3 -37.48 -19.67 12.67
C LYS A 3 -36.13 -19.83 13.37
N ALA A 4 -35.02 -19.65 12.64
CA ALA A 4 -33.66 -19.69 13.18
C ALA A 4 -33.38 -18.60 14.23
N LEU A 5 -33.90 -17.38 14.03
CA LEU A 5 -33.74 -16.25 14.96
C LEU A 5 -34.49 -16.47 16.28
N HIS A 6 -35.57 -17.25 16.23
CA HIS A 6 -36.38 -17.58 17.41
C HIS A 6 -35.75 -18.69 18.26
N GLN A 7 -35.07 -19.65 17.63
CA GLN A 7 -34.33 -20.71 18.34
C GLN A 7 -33.06 -20.18 19.02
N LEU A 8 -32.36 -19.23 18.39
CA LEU A 8 -31.18 -18.58 18.97
C LEU A 8 -31.50 -17.81 20.26
N LYS A 9 -32.69 -17.19 20.33
CA LYS A 9 -33.14 -16.42 21.50
C LYS A 9 -33.52 -17.31 22.70
N LYS A 10 -33.82 -18.60 22.48
CA LYS A 10 -34.19 -19.55 23.54
C LYS A 10 -33.00 -20.14 24.30
N HIS A 11 -31.79 -20.06 23.74
CA HIS A 11 -30.59 -20.70 24.30
C HIS A 11 -29.52 -19.72 24.80
N ILE A 12 -29.72 -18.41 24.63
CA ILE A 12 -28.81 -17.39 25.14
C ILE A 12 -29.44 -16.78 26.41
N ASP A 13 -28.98 -17.23 27.56
CA ASP A 13 -29.30 -16.60 28.84
C ASP A 13 -28.44 -15.34 29.04
N VAL A 14 -29.04 -14.19 28.73
CA VAL A 14 -28.38 -12.87 28.74
C VAL A 14 -27.97 -12.44 30.16
N SER A 15 -28.56 -13.07 31.19
CA SER A 15 -28.33 -12.83 32.61
C SER A 15 -27.06 -13.50 33.13
N ASN A 16 -26.48 -14.45 32.38
CA ASN A 16 -25.33 -15.21 32.82
C ASN A 16 -24.00 -14.47 32.50
N PRO A 17 -23.25 -14.00 33.51
CA PRO A 17 -21.99 -13.28 33.27
C PRO A 17 -20.93 -14.15 32.60
N LYS A 18 -20.98 -15.49 32.75
CA LYS A 18 -20.06 -16.41 32.08
C LYS A 18 -20.31 -16.47 30.57
N ALA A 19 -21.56 -16.28 30.12
CA ALA A 19 -21.88 -16.24 28.70
C ALA A 19 -21.22 -15.04 28.00
N TRP A 20 -21.20 -13.88 28.65
CA TRP A 20 -20.54 -12.67 28.15
C TRP A 20 -19.01 -12.83 28.07
N ILE A 21 -18.38 -13.53 29.02
CA ILE A 21 -16.94 -13.80 28.98
C ILE A 21 -16.58 -14.66 27.76
N VAL A 22 -17.37 -15.70 27.48
CA VAL A 22 -17.13 -16.58 26.32
C VAL A 22 -17.31 -15.82 24.99
N ILE A 23 -18.35 -14.97 24.90
CA ILE A 23 -18.56 -14.13 23.71
C ILE A 23 -17.40 -13.14 23.53
N ALA A 24 -16.97 -12.46 24.59
CA ALA A 24 -15.86 -11.50 24.52
C ALA A 24 -14.55 -12.17 24.11
N ALA A 25 -14.25 -13.35 24.67
CA ALA A 25 -13.08 -14.14 24.27
C ALA A 25 -13.16 -14.60 22.81
N GLY A 26 -14.33 -15.01 22.33
CA GLY A 26 -14.56 -15.36 20.93
C GLY A 26 -14.34 -14.19 19.97
N VAL A 27 -14.90 -13.02 20.29
CA VAL A 27 -14.72 -11.80 19.50
C VAL A 27 -13.25 -11.36 19.50
N ALA A 28 -12.59 -11.35 20.65
CA ALA A 28 -11.16 -11.03 20.75
C ALA A 28 -10.30 -12.00 19.94
N GLY A 29 -10.60 -13.31 19.98
CA GLY A 29 -9.93 -14.33 19.18
C GLY A 29 -10.08 -14.10 17.67
N ILE A 30 -11.28 -13.74 17.22
CA ILE A 30 -11.54 -13.37 15.81
C ILE A 30 -10.73 -12.13 15.42
N VAL A 31 -10.74 -11.08 16.25
CA VAL A 31 -9.97 -9.85 15.99
C VAL A 31 -8.48 -10.13 15.91
N ILE A 32 -7.92 -10.91 16.84
CA ILE A 32 -6.52 -11.30 16.84
C ILE A 32 -6.19 -12.13 15.59
N LEU A 33 -7.04 -13.08 15.19
CA LEU A 33 -6.84 -13.88 13.99
C LEU A 33 -6.88 -13.03 12.72
N VAL A 34 -7.82 -12.09 12.62
CA VAL A 34 -7.94 -11.16 11.49
C VAL A 34 -6.71 -10.27 11.42
N GLU A 35 -6.29 -9.70 12.55
CA GLU A 35 -5.15 -8.79 12.62
C GLU A 35 -3.82 -9.51 12.37
N THR A 36 -3.65 -10.75 12.86
CA THR A 36 -2.47 -11.57 12.57
C THR A 36 -2.42 -11.98 11.09
N ARG A 37 -3.55 -12.34 10.47
CA ARG A 37 -3.61 -12.57 9.02
C ARG A 37 -3.30 -11.30 8.22
N ARG A 38 -3.82 -10.14 8.64
CA ARG A 38 -3.54 -8.84 8.02
C ARG A 38 -2.06 -8.48 8.13
N ARG A 39 -1.45 -8.68 9.30
CA ARG A 39 0.00 -8.49 9.51
C ARG A 39 0.85 -9.43 8.67
N LYS A 40 0.50 -10.72 8.59
CA LYS A 40 1.19 -11.68 7.72
C LYS A 40 1.07 -11.30 6.25
N ARG A 41 -0.11 -10.84 5.79
CA ARG A 41 -0.29 -10.30 4.43
C ARG A 41 0.58 -9.06 4.20
N ARG A 42 0.56 -8.09 5.11
CA ARG A 42 1.42 -6.90 5.04
C ARG A 42 2.90 -7.28 4.99
N ALA A 43 3.35 -8.21 5.85
CA ALA A 43 4.74 -8.67 5.85
C ALA A 43 5.11 -9.38 4.54
N ALA A 44 4.22 -10.22 3.99
CA ALA A 44 4.40 -10.91 2.71
C ALA A 44 4.40 -9.94 1.51
N LEU A 45 3.69 -8.82 1.60
CA LEU A 45 3.66 -7.78 0.56
C LEU A 45 4.82 -6.77 0.73
N LEU A 46 5.36 -6.65 1.93
CA LEU A 46 6.59 -5.90 2.24
C LEU A 46 7.87 -6.69 1.91
N THR A 47 7.78 -8.00 1.67
CA THR A 47 8.91 -8.80 1.16
C THR A 47 9.25 -8.33 -0.25
N ARG A 48 10.25 -7.44 -0.35
CA ARG A 48 11.17 -7.11 -1.47
C ARG A 48 10.63 -6.86 -2.90
N GLU A 49 9.43 -7.31 -3.27
CA GLU A 49 8.95 -7.42 -4.65
C GLU A 49 7.94 -6.31 -4.99
N ALA A 50 7.30 -5.67 -4.01
CA ALA A 50 6.36 -4.57 -4.25
C ALA A 50 7.03 -3.17 -4.33
N TRP A 51 8.29 -3.05 -3.91
CA TRP A 51 9.04 -1.80 -3.87
C TRP A 51 10.22 -1.86 -4.83
N ALA A 52 10.13 -1.14 -5.94
CA ALA A 52 11.26 -1.03 -6.87
C ALA A 52 12.44 -0.21 -6.28
N LEU A 53 12.25 0.47 -5.15
CA LEU A 53 13.31 1.19 -4.46
C LEU A 53 13.29 0.95 -2.94
N SER A 54 14.19 0.04 -2.55
CA SER A 54 14.83 -0.13 -1.24
C SER A 54 15.07 1.19 -0.51
N SER A 55 14.60 1.26 0.74
CA SER A 55 15.21 1.89 1.95
C SER A 55 15.73 3.34 1.93
N SER A 56 15.99 3.97 0.79
CA SER A 56 16.52 5.34 0.70
C SER A 56 15.41 6.38 0.65
N ALA A 57 14.14 5.96 0.65
CA ALA A 57 13.05 6.88 0.39
C ALA A 57 12.79 7.90 1.51
N SER A 58 13.07 7.48 2.74
CA SER A 58 13.09 8.36 3.91
C SER A 58 14.10 9.51 3.80
N SER A 59 15.11 9.39 2.92
CA SER A 59 16.10 10.45 2.67
C SER A 59 15.70 11.44 1.58
N PHE A 60 14.60 11.22 0.84
CA PHE A 60 14.25 12.08 -0.31
C PHE A 60 13.81 13.48 0.09
N PHE A 61 13.17 13.64 1.25
CA PHE A 61 12.45 14.86 1.56
C PHE A 61 12.63 15.29 3.02
N PRO A 62 13.13 16.51 3.29
CA PRO A 62 13.21 17.02 4.65
C PRO A 62 11.82 17.05 5.29
N SER A 63 11.76 16.81 6.60
CA SER A 63 10.55 16.79 7.41
C SER A 63 10.25 18.20 7.97
N PRO A 64 9.27 18.97 7.46
CA PRO A 64 8.78 20.13 8.18
C PRO A 64 7.80 19.69 9.29
N ASN A 65 7.40 20.61 10.17
CA ASN A 65 6.32 20.38 11.13
C ASN A 65 5.00 20.09 10.38
N ARG A 66 4.76 18.82 10.05
CA ARG A 66 3.72 18.35 9.13
C ARG A 66 2.31 18.49 9.67
N LEU A 67 2.12 18.47 10.99
CA LEU A 67 0.81 18.26 11.62
C LEU A 67 -0.25 19.34 11.31
N LEU A 68 0.15 20.50 10.79
CA LEU A 68 -0.75 21.61 10.45
C LEU A 68 -1.14 21.69 8.97
N LEU A 69 -0.55 20.84 8.12
CA LEU A 69 -0.81 20.85 6.68
C LEU A 69 -1.88 19.81 6.30
N PRO A 70 -2.63 20.01 5.19
CA PRO A 70 -3.76 19.16 4.83
C PRO A 70 -3.44 17.66 4.68
N LEU A 71 -2.21 17.33 4.30
CA LEU A 71 -1.72 15.94 4.11
C LEU A 71 -0.67 15.55 5.16
N GLY A 72 -0.59 16.28 6.27
CA GLY A 72 0.46 16.14 7.28
C GLY A 72 0.61 14.74 7.89
N SER A 73 -0.50 14.01 8.00
CA SER A 73 -0.55 12.63 8.50
C SER A 73 -0.61 11.59 7.39
N CYS A 74 -0.61 12.00 6.12
CA CYS A 74 -0.81 11.09 4.99
C CYS A 74 0.53 10.60 4.42
N SER A 75 0.63 9.28 4.26
CA SER A 75 1.70 8.57 3.58
C SER A 75 1.39 8.43 2.08
N LEU A 76 2.42 8.62 1.26
CA LEU A 76 2.35 8.70 -0.20
C LEU A 76 3.33 7.71 -0.85
N ALA A 77 2.86 6.95 -1.84
CA ALA A 77 3.72 6.24 -2.78
C ALA A 77 3.76 6.95 -4.15
N LEU A 78 4.93 6.96 -4.79
CA LEU A 78 5.13 7.58 -6.11
C LEU A 78 5.37 6.52 -7.16
N ASN A 79 4.58 6.49 -8.22
CA ASN A 79 4.92 5.66 -9.40
C ASN A 79 6.32 6.03 -9.93
N LEU A 80 7.12 5.04 -10.36
CA LEU A 80 8.47 5.26 -10.90
C LEU A 80 8.54 6.20 -12.11
N ARG A 81 7.41 6.57 -12.74
CA ARG A 81 7.36 7.57 -13.82
C ARG A 81 7.55 9.02 -13.35
N PHE A 82 7.40 9.30 -12.06
CA PHE A 82 7.49 10.67 -11.57
C PHE A 82 8.93 11.09 -11.31
N ASP A 83 9.29 12.22 -11.93
CA ASP A 83 10.57 12.89 -11.73
C ASP A 83 10.73 13.39 -10.29
N VAL A 84 11.92 13.15 -9.75
CA VAL A 84 12.40 13.71 -8.48
C VAL A 84 13.77 14.28 -8.75
N LYS A 85 13.97 15.57 -8.41
CA LYS A 85 15.23 16.26 -8.68
C LYS A 85 16.43 15.50 -8.11
N GLY A 86 17.46 15.28 -8.93
CA GLY A 86 18.68 14.56 -8.55
C GLY A 86 18.55 13.04 -8.58
N TYR A 87 17.53 12.51 -9.27
CA TYR A 87 17.33 11.07 -9.44
C TYR A 87 16.94 10.75 -10.88
N VAL A 88 17.45 9.64 -11.38
CA VAL A 88 17.03 9.09 -12.68
C VAL A 88 15.64 8.46 -12.53
N THR A 89 14.70 8.92 -13.33
CA THR A 89 13.35 8.36 -13.42
C THR A 89 13.42 7.03 -14.17
N GLY A 90 12.94 5.96 -13.54
CA GLY A 90 13.20 4.60 -14.02
C GLY A 90 12.21 4.08 -15.05
N PHE A 91 10.97 4.59 -15.09
CA PHE A 91 9.90 4.09 -15.97
C PHE A 91 9.72 2.55 -15.97
N GLY A 92 10.08 1.87 -14.87
CA GLY A 92 10.01 0.41 -14.81
C GLY A 92 11.01 -0.29 -15.74
N SER A 93 12.10 0.36 -16.14
CA SER A 93 13.14 -0.20 -17.01
C SER A 93 14.55 0.14 -16.49
N THR A 94 15.35 -0.88 -16.26
CA THR A 94 16.78 -0.75 -15.93
C THR A 94 17.57 -0.19 -17.12
N SER A 95 17.15 -0.52 -18.34
CA SER A 95 17.73 0.03 -19.57
C SER A 95 17.48 1.52 -19.68
N TRP A 96 16.24 1.97 -19.45
CA TRP A 96 15.92 3.41 -19.39
C TRP A 96 16.77 4.13 -18.35
N LYS A 97 16.83 3.57 -17.13
CA LYS A 97 17.60 4.15 -16.03
C LYS A 97 19.10 4.25 -16.34
N ARG A 98 19.65 3.35 -17.16
CA ARG A 98 21.06 3.35 -17.55
C ARG A 98 21.39 4.41 -18.61
N THR A 99 20.42 4.76 -19.46
CA THR A 99 20.65 5.66 -20.62
C THR A 99 20.20 7.09 -20.39
N HIS A 100 19.51 7.37 -19.27
CA HIS A 100 18.97 8.69 -18.98
C HIS A 100 19.65 9.34 -17.77
N GLU A 101 19.73 10.67 -17.83
CA GLU A 101 20.27 11.49 -16.76
C GLU A 101 19.27 11.72 -15.63
N GLU A 102 19.78 12.25 -14.51
CA GLU A 102 18.96 12.63 -13.37
C GLU A 102 18.00 13.78 -13.74
N ALA A 103 16.79 13.73 -13.20
CA ALA A 103 15.84 14.81 -13.40
C ALA A 103 16.36 16.12 -12.79
N THR A 104 16.28 17.21 -13.55
CA THR A 104 16.67 18.56 -13.08
C THR A 104 15.64 19.18 -12.15
N LYS A 105 14.40 18.70 -12.20
CA LYS A 105 13.26 19.19 -11.43
C LYS A 105 12.42 18.03 -10.91
N THR A 106 11.80 18.23 -9.74
CA THR A 106 10.77 17.32 -9.23
C THR A 106 9.44 17.62 -9.93
N ALA A 107 8.68 16.59 -10.30
CA ALA A 107 7.38 16.74 -10.93
C ALA A 107 6.47 17.68 -10.11
N VAL A 108 5.65 18.48 -10.81
CA VAL A 108 4.81 19.50 -10.16
C VAL A 108 3.81 18.87 -9.19
N ALA A 109 3.20 17.74 -9.58
CA ALA A 109 2.29 16.99 -8.71
C ALA A 109 2.97 16.49 -7.42
N VAL A 110 4.17 15.92 -7.54
CA VAL A 110 4.97 15.48 -6.39
C VAL A 110 5.30 16.67 -5.49
N THR A 111 5.75 17.77 -6.07
CA THR A 111 6.08 19.00 -5.33
C THR A 111 4.87 19.54 -4.57
N ALA A 112 3.68 19.55 -5.19
CA ALA A 112 2.46 20.03 -4.56
C ALA A 112 2.04 19.16 -3.36
N LEU A 113 2.10 17.83 -3.49
CA LEU A 113 1.75 16.91 -2.41
C LEU A 113 2.69 17.03 -1.21
N LEU A 114 3.99 17.11 -1.48
CA LEU A 114 5.01 17.27 -0.43
C LEU A 114 4.88 18.63 0.28
N LYS A 115 4.61 19.71 -0.47
CA LYS A 115 4.35 21.04 0.12
C LYS A 115 3.11 21.07 1.00
N ASN A 116 2.13 20.20 0.74
CA ASN A 116 0.93 20.04 1.57
C ASN A 116 1.11 19.01 2.70
N GLY A 117 2.34 18.55 2.97
CA GLY A 117 2.67 17.75 4.15
C GLY A 117 2.67 16.23 3.94
N ALA A 118 2.42 15.73 2.73
CA ALA A 118 2.40 14.29 2.46
C ALA A 118 3.80 13.66 2.62
N THR A 119 3.89 12.50 3.27
CA THR A 119 5.16 11.79 3.50
C THR A 119 5.37 10.75 2.41
N CYS A 120 6.31 11.00 1.49
CA CYS A 120 6.68 9.99 0.50
C CYS A 120 7.44 8.85 1.19
N VAL A 121 6.90 7.64 1.12
CA VAL A 121 7.52 6.44 1.71
C VAL A 121 8.30 5.60 0.69
N GLY A 122 8.15 5.87 -0.60
CA GLY A 122 8.92 5.22 -1.65
C GLY A 122 8.30 5.29 -3.04
N LYS A 123 8.98 4.64 -3.99
CA LYS A 123 8.51 4.51 -5.38
C LYS A 123 7.98 3.11 -5.69
N THR A 124 6.90 3.05 -6.48
CA THR A 124 6.18 1.84 -6.86
C THR A 124 6.48 1.41 -8.29
N VAL A 125 6.57 0.09 -8.50
CA VAL A 125 6.75 -0.53 -9.82
C VAL A 125 5.54 -0.26 -10.73
N LEU A 126 5.79 -0.25 -12.04
CA LEU A 126 4.81 -0.18 -13.10
C LEU A 126 5.18 -1.15 -14.23
N ASP A 127 4.24 -1.43 -15.13
CA ASP A 127 4.56 -2.04 -16.42
C ASP A 127 5.62 -1.20 -17.15
N GLU A 128 6.62 -1.85 -17.75
CA GLU A 128 7.76 -1.19 -18.38
C GLU A 128 7.30 -0.09 -19.36
N LEU A 129 7.83 1.12 -19.17
CA LEU A 129 7.48 2.33 -19.93
C LEU A 129 5.98 2.69 -19.92
N SER A 130 5.20 2.15 -18.98
CA SER A 130 3.73 2.16 -18.99
C SER A 130 3.07 1.41 -20.15
N PHE A 131 3.81 0.57 -20.87
CA PHE A 131 3.29 -0.25 -21.97
C PHE A 131 2.84 -1.63 -21.47
N GLY A 132 1.77 -1.63 -20.68
CA GLY A 132 1.14 -2.84 -20.18
C GLY A 132 -0.12 -2.58 -19.38
N ILE A 133 -0.87 -3.65 -19.13
CA ILE A 133 -2.09 -3.64 -18.32
C ILE A 133 -2.14 -4.78 -17.30
N THR A 134 -1.15 -5.66 -17.28
CA THR A 134 -1.11 -6.82 -16.38
C THR A 134 -0.42 -6.50 -15.06
N GLY A 135 0.47 -5.49 -15.05
CA GLY A 135 1.29 -5.17 -13.90
C GLY A 135 2.51 -6.06 -13.77
N GLU A 136 2.94 -6.66 -14.88
CA GLU A 136 4.10 -7.53 -14.96
C GLU A 136 5.32 -6.74 -15.42
N ASN A 137 6.42 -6.91 -14.71
CA ASN A 137 7.67 -6.22 -15.02
C ASN A 137 8.83 -7.20 -14.95
N MET A 138 9.61 -7.34 -16.03
CA MET A 138 10.72 -8.28 -16.08
C MET A 138 11.89 -7.88 -15.15
N ASP A 139 12.14 -6.58 -15.04
CA ASP A 139 13.28 -6.05 -14.29
C ASP A 139 13.03 -5.97 -12.78
N PHE A 140 11.77 -5.73 -12.39
CA PHE A 140 11.39 -5.46 -11.01
C PHE A 140 10.40 -6.48 -10.42
N GLY A 141 9.88 -7.40 -11.24
CA GLY A 141 8.85 -8.35 -10.83
C GLY A 141 7.45 -7.75 -10.77
N SER A 142 6.46 -8.62 -10.53
CA SER A 142 5.05 -8.26 -10.44
C SER A 142 4.62 -8.23 -8.97
N PRO A 143 4.00 -7.14 -8.48
CA PRO A 143 3.49 -7.12 -7.11
C PRO A 143 2.28 -8.06 -6.98
N ALA A 144 2.22 -8.84 -5.89
CA ALA A 144 1.11 -9.76 -5.66
C ALA A 144 -0.22 -9.00 -5.45
N ASN A 145 -1.28 -9.47 -6.09
CA ASN A 145 -2.62 -8.93 -5.87
C ASN A 145 -3.07 -9.22 -4.41
N PRO A 146 -3.40 -8.19 -3.60
CA PRO A 146 -3.65 -8.36 -2.18
C PRO A 146 -4.97 -9.09 -1.85
N VAL A 147 -5.90 -9.15 -2.82
CA VAL A 147 -7.18 -9.84 -2.68
C VAL A 147 -7.05 -11.28 -3.16
N LEU A 148 -6.44 -11.49 -4.33
CA LEU A 148 -6.27 -12.79 -4.97
C LEU A 148 -4.81 -13.00 -5.41
N PRO A 149 -3.91 -13.50 -4.56
CA PRO A 149 -2.46 -13.54 -4.82
C PRO A 149 -2.03 -14.30 -6.08
N SER A 150 -2.86 -15.20 -6.61
CA SER A 150 -2.60 -15.94 -7.85
C SER A 150 -3.11 -15.24 -9.11
N HIS A 151 -3.66 -14.03 -9.00
CA HIS A 151 -4.14 -13.23 -10.14
C HIS A 151 -3.23 -12.03 -10.35
N ILE A 152 -3.23 -11.53 -11.58
CA ILE A 152 -2.53 -10.29 -11.92
C ILE A 152 -3.05 -9.11 -11.07
N PRO A 153 -2.16 -8.20 -10.64
CA PRO A 153 -2.56 -6.98 -9.92
C PRO A 153 -3.20 -5.93 -10.84
N GLY A 154 -3.04 -6.07 -12.16
CA GLY A 154 -3.42 -5.09 -13.17
C GLY A 154 -2.35 -4.01 -13.34
N GLY A 155 -2.45 -3.20 -14.40
CA GLY A 155 -1.42 -2.24 -14.78
C GLY A 155 -1.97 -1.03 -15.56
N SER A 156 -1.13 -0.06 -15.93
CA SER A 156 0.33 -0.08 -15.74
C SER A 156 0.79 0.19 -14.32
N SER A 157 -0.06 0.77 -13.47
CA SER A 157 0.33 1.26 -12.14
C SER A 157 0.13 0.23 -11.02
N SER A 158 0.59 -0.99 -11.28
CA SER A 158 0.39 -2.16 -10.40
C SER A 158 0.88 -1.93 -8.98
N GLY A 159 2.11 -1.43 -8.82
CA GLY A 159 2.69 -1.18 -7.51
C GLY A 159 1.91 -0.12 -6.72
N SER A 160 1.42 0.93 -7.38
CA SER A 160 0.60 1.96 -6.73
C SER A 160 -0.74 1.40 -6.26
N ALA A 161 -1.43 0.63 -7.10
CA ALA A 161 -2.69 0.00 -6.75
C ALA A 161 -2.53 -0.99 -5.59
N VAL A 162 -1.50 -1.85 -5.66
CA VAL A 162 -1.20 -2.84 -4.62
C VAL A 162 -0.81 -2.14 -3.32
N ALA A 163 0.01 -1.08 -3.34
CA ALA A 163 0.44 -0.37 -2.13
C ALA A 163 -0.76 0.22 -1.34
N VAL A 164 -1.71 0.84 -2.05
CA VAL A 164 -2.92 1.40 -1.44
C VAL A 164 -3.87 0.29 -0.97
N ALA A 165 -4.16 -0.70 -1.83
CA ALA A 165 -5.06 -1.81 -1.49
C ALA A 165 -4.54 -2.67 -0.32
N SER A 166 -3.22 -2.71 -0.14
CA SER A 166 -2.55 -3.39 0.97
C SER A 166 -2.41 -2.54 2.23
N GLN A 167 -2.87 -1.28 2.17
CA GLN A 167 -2.78 -0.30 3.26
C GLN A 167 -1.34 -0.11 3.74
N LEU A 168 -0.40 -0.07 2.80
CA LEU A 168 1.01 0.29 3.05
C LEU A 168 1.20 1.81 3.01
N VAL A 169 0.33 2.50 2.25
CA VAL A 169 0.23 3.95 2.15
C VAL A 169 -1.23 4.39 2.18
N ASP A 170 -1.47 5.64 2.54
CA ASP A 170 -2.81 6.23 2.50
C ASP A 170 -3.26 6.51 1.05
N PHE A 171 -2.32 6.94 0.20
CA PHE A 171 -2.59 7.18 -1.21
C PHE A 171 -1.33 7.03 -2.08
N ALA A 172 -1.53 6.91 -3.38
CA ALA A 172 -0.46 6.86 -4.37
C ALA A 172 -0.83 7.72 -5.58
N ILE A 173 0.19 8.24 -6.27
CA ILE A 173 0.01 8.83 -7.60
C ILE A 173 0.64 7.93 -8.66
N ALA A 174 0.01 7.90 -9.82
CA ALA A 174 0.23 6.97 -10.93
C ALA A 174 0.32 7.73 -12.26
#